data_AF-A0A4Q3XTH0-F1
#
_entry.id   AF-A0A4Q3XTH0-F1
#
_cell.length_a   1.000
_cell.length_b   1.000
_cell.length_c   1.000
_cell.angle_alpha   90.00
_cell.angle_beta   90.00
_cell.angle_gamma   90.00
#
_symmetry.space_group_name_H-M   'P 1'
#
loop_
_entity.id
_entity.type
_entity.pdbx_description
1 polymer ?
#
loop_
_entity_poly.entity_id
_entity_poly.type
_entity_poly.pdbx_seq_one_letter_code
_entity_poly.pdbx_strand_id
1 'polypeptide(L)'
;MTLKRNHLLASTVLAGVIAASAPAFAQTAPATDPLNSPAAQDQAAELGEVVVTGSRIRRDPTNSPTPLIQVQREQLLSTGQATVIDYLATIPAL
;
A
#
# COMPACT_ATOMS: atom_id res chain seq x y z
N MET A 1 5.48 38.01 -52.05
CA MET A 1 5.03 38.22 -50.64
C MET A 1 4.65 36.91 -49.92
N THR A 2 4.75 35.74 -50.55
CA THR A 2 4.41 34.41 -50.00
C THR A 2 5.55 33.79 -49.20
N LEU A 3 6.81 34.02 -49.60
CA LEU A 3 8.00 33.45 -48.97
C LEU A 3 8.17 33.91 -47.50
N LYS A 4 7.95 35.21 -47.22
CA LYS A 4 8.03 35.76 -45.86
C LYS A 4 6.96 35.18 -44.92
N ARG A 5 5.76 34.90 -45.45
CA ARG A 5 4.65 34.31 -44.67
C ARG A 5 4.94 32.85 -44.33
N ASN A 6 5.52 32.10 -45.27
CA ASN A 6 5.93 30.71 -45.03
C ASN A 6 7.03 30.61 -43.97
N HIS A 7 8.01 31.52 -43.97
CA HIS A 7 9.06 31.53 -42.95
C HIS A 7 8.55 31.88 -41.56
N LEU A 8 7.61 32.83 -41.46
CA LEU A 8 6.99 33.20 -40.18
C LEU A 8 6.13 32.06 -39.62
N LEU A 9 5.39 31.34 -40.47
CA LEU A 9 4.62 30.17 -40.03
C LEU A 9 5.53 29.02 -39.60
N ALA A 10 6.59 28.75 -40.38
CA ALA A 10 7.55 27.68 -40.06
C ALA A 10 8.29 27.93 -38.74
N SER A 11 8.72 29.18 -38.46
CA SER A 11 9.40 29.50 -37.22
C SER A 11 8.49 29.38 -35.99
N THR A 12 7.21 29.77 -36.13
CA THR A 12 6.24 29.70 -35.02
C THR A 12 5.88 28.26 -34.69
N VAL A 13 5.70 27.39 -35.70
CA VAL A 13 5.45 25.96 -35.49
C VAL A 13 6.64 25.27 -34.85
N LEU A 14 7.87 25.57 -35.31
CA LEU A 14 9.08 25.00 -34.74
C LEU A 14 9.29 25.42 -33.27
N ALA A 15 9.04 26.68 -32.94
CA ALA A 15 9.08 27.18 -31.56
C ALA A 15 8.03 26.49 -30.67
N GLY A 16 6.82 26.25 -31.19
CA GLY A 16 5.77 25.53 -30.47
C GLY A 16 6.12 24.08 -30.18
N VAL A 17 6.73 23.36 -31.14
CA VAL A 17 7.17 21.98 -30.93
C VAL A 17 8.29 21.87 -29.89
N ILE A 18 9.25 22.80 -29.91
CA ILE A 18 10.33 22.85 -28.92
C ILE A 18 9.79 23.17 -27.51
N ALA A 19 8.80 24.06 -27.41
CA ALA A 19 8.16 24.37 -26.12
C ALA A 19 7.33 23.18 -25.58
N ALA A 20 6.70 22.39 -26.46
CA ALA A 20 5.92 21.22 -26.07
C ALA A 20 6.79 20.00 -25.70
N SER A 21 8.02 19.90 -26.22
CA SER A 21 8.97 18.84 -25.90
C SER A 21 9.90 19.19 -24.74
N ALA A 22 9.76 20.38 -24.14
CA ALA A 22 10.48 20.73 -22.94
C ALA A 22 10.06 19.76 -21.81
N PRO A 23 11.00 19.10 -21.12
CA PRO A 23 10.68 18.22 -20.01
C PRO A 23 9.96 19.04 -18.94
N ALA A 24 8.76 18.62 -18.56
CA ALA A 24 8.03 19.23 -17.47
C ALA A 24 8.81 18.99 -16.16
N PHE A 25 9.50 20.04 -15.67
CA PHE A 25 10.24 20.02 -14.40
C PHE A 25 9.35 19.74 -13.16
N ALA A 26 8.03 19.58 -13.34
CA ALA A 26 7.09 19.18 -12.30
C ALA A 26 7.19 17.69 -11.89
N GLN A 27 7.98 16.87 -12.60
CA GLN A 27 8.19 15.46 -12.25
C GLN A 27 9.34 15.24 -11.24
N THR A 28 9.59 16.21 -10.36
CA THR A 28 10.52 16.08 -9.21
C THR A 28 9.81 15.81 -7.89
N ALA A 29 8.64 15.17 -7.91
CA ALA A 29 8.23 14.39 -6.75
C ALA A 29 8.97 13.05 -6.84
N PRO A 30 9.92 12.75 -5.93
CA PRO A 30 10.37 11.38 -5.79
C PRO A 30 9.12 10.55 -5.49
N ALA A 31 8.94 9.44 -6.21
CA ALA A 31 8.12 8.36 -5.70
C ALA A 31 8.84 7.79 -4.48
N THR A 32 8.75 8.49 -3.35
CA THR A 32 9.14 7.96 -2.06
C THR A 32 8.17 6.84 -1.75
N ASP A 33 8.59 5.63 -2.08
CA ASP A 33 8.17 4.44 -1.37
C ASP A 33 8.43 4.71 0.13
N PRO A 34 7.39 4.85 0.96
CA PRO A 34 7.55 5.23 2.37
C PRO A 34 8.35 4.20 3.17
N LEU A 35 8.69 3.05 2.58
CA LEU A 35 9.45 1.99 3.22
C LEU A 35 10.97 2.05 2.96
N ASN A 36 11.47 2.82 1.98
CA ASN A 36 12.87 2.78 1.55
C ASN A 36 13.50 4.16 1.31
N SER A 37 13.31 5.11 2.23
CA SER A 37 14.06 6.39 2.22
C SER A 37 15.18 6.38 3.26
N PRO A 38 16.47 6.47 2.87
CA PRO A 38 17.61 6.59 3.80
C PRO A 38 17.72 7.97 4.50
N ALA A 39 16.78 8.89 4.26
CA ALA A 39 16.84 10.27 4.75
C ALA A 39 16.02 10.51 6.05
N ALA A 40 15.40 9.48 6.62
CA ALA A 40 14.55 9.61 7.83
C ALA A 40 15.23 9.09 9.11
N GLN A 41 16.56 9.01 9.15
CA GLN A 41 17.30 8.45 10.30
C GLN A 41 17.81 9.50 11.31
N ASP A 42 17.66 10.80 11.04
CA ASP A 42 18.25 11.86 11.90
C ASP A 42 17.27 12.84 12.54
N GLN A 43 15.96 12.60 12.44
CA GLN A 43 14.99 13.26 13.30
C GLN A 43 14.42 12.24 14.28
N ALA A 44 15.04 12.14 15.45
CA ALA A 44 14.39 11.59 16.63
C ALA A 44 13.22 12.50 17.00
N ALA A 45 12.09 12.34 16.31
CA ALA A 45 10.82 12.86 16.80
C ALA A 45 10.53 12.14 18.11
N GLU A 46 10.29 12.89 19.21
CA GLU A 46 9.70 12.32 20.41
C GLU A 46 8.31 11.80 20.05
N LEU A 47 8.25 10.52 19.66
CA LEU A 47 7.01 9.81 19.42
C LEU A 47 6.36 9.60 20.80
N GLY A 48 5.18 10.19 20.98
CA GLY A 48 4.32 9.90 22.13
C GLY A 48 3.84 8.45 22.16
N GLU A 49 2.99 8.11 23.12
CA GLU A 49 2.45 6.76 23.25
C GLU A 49 1.69 6.32 21.99
N VAL A 50 2.21 5.29 21.31
CA VAL A 50 1.55 4.69 20.14
C VAL A 50 0.72 3.50 20.59
N VAL A 51 -0.58 3.72 20.79
CA VAL A 51 -1.52 2.65 21.12
C VAL A 51 -2.03 1.99 19.83
N VAL A 52 -1.58 0.76 19.59
CA VAL A 52 -2.07 -0.06 18.46
C VAL A 52 -3.37 -0.75 18.86
N THR A 53 -4.50 -0.17 18.47
CA THR A 53 -5.85 -0.74 18.71
C THR A 53 -6.18 -1.94 17.82
N GLY A 54 -5.35 -2.26 16.84
CA GLY A 54 -5.44 -3.46 16.02
C GLY A 54 -4.29 -3.56 15.02
N SER A 55 -3.69 -4.75 14.89
CA SER A 55 -2.61 -5.02 13.93
C SER A 55 -3.17 -5.76 12.70
N ARG A 56 -2.85 -5.27 11.50
CA ARG A 56 -3.09 -6.02 10.24
C ARG A 56 -2.01 -7.08 9.96
N ILE A 57 -0.97 -7.15 10.79
CA ILE A 57 0.05 -8.19 10.70
C ILE A 57 -0.51 -9.46 11.33
N ARG A 58 -0.44 -10.58 10.61
CA ARG A 58 -0.80 -11.89 11.18
C ARG A 58 0.11 -12.17 12.37
N ARG A 59 -0.48 -12.26 13.54
CA ARG A 59 0.23 -12.62 14.77
C ARG A 59 0.34 -14.13 14.83
N ASP A 60 1.53 -14.64 15.08
CA ASP A 60 1.72 -16.06 15.34
C ASP A 60 1.03 -16.42 16.67
N PRO A 61 0.04 -17.33 16.66
CA PRO A 61 -0.70 -17.71 17.86
C PRO A 61 0.15 -18.45 18.90
N THR A 62 1.34 -18.95 18.53
CA THR A 62 2.26 -19.64 19.46
C THR A 62 2.85 -18.71 20.53
N ASN A 63 2.81 -17.39 20.29
CA ASN A 63 3.30 -16.37 21.22
C ASN A 63 2.18 -15.71 22.04
N SER A 64 0.98 -16.31 22.09
CA SER A 64 -0.13 -15.79 22.88
C SER A 64 0.06 -16.12 24.37
N PRO A 65 -0.10 -15.14 25.29
CA PRO A 65 -0.02 -15.39 26.74
C PRO A 65 -1.22 -16.18 27.27
N THR A 66 -2.29 -16.32 26.49
CA THR A 66 -3.48 -17.10 26.83
C THR A 66 -3.63 -18.30 25.90
N PRO A 67 -4.18 -19.44 26.39
CA PRO A 67 -4.45 -20.60 25.56
C PRO A 67 -5.50 -20.27 24.50
N LEU A 68 -5.22 -20.64 23.25
CA LEU A 68 -6.09 -20.43 22.09
C LEU A 68 -6.36 -21.76 21.39
N ILE A 69 -7.62 -22.00 21.03
CA ILE A 69 -8.02 -23.12 20.17
C ILE A 69 -8.33 -22.56 18.79
N GLN A 70 -7.64 -23.09 17.77
CA GLN A 70 -7.84 -22.68 16.38
C GLN A 70 -8.54 -23.79 15.60
N VAL A 71 -9.60 -23.41 14.91
CA VAL A 71 -10.38 -24.30 14.08
C VAL A 71 -10.33 -23.78 12.66
N GLN A 72 -9.70 -24.56 11.77
CA GLN A 72 -9.59 -24.24 10.36
C GLN A 72 -10.86 -24.64 9.61
N ARG A 73 -11.09 -24.01 8.46
CA ARG A 73 -12.29 -24.27 7.64
C ARG A 73 -12.39 -25.74 7.25
N GLU A 74 -11.28 -26.34 6.86
CA GLU A 74 -11.21 -27.72 6.39
C GLU A 74 -11.65 -28.69 7.49
N GLN A 75 -11.33 -28.38 8.75
CA GLN A 75 -11.74 -29.16 9.90
C GLN A 75 -13.26 -29.05 10.11
N LEU A 76 -13.84 -27.85 10.03
CA LEU A 76 -15.30 -27.67 10.08
C LEU A 76 -16.00 -28.43 8.96
N LEU A 77 -15.52 -28.32 7.73
CA LEU A 77 -16.12 -28.99 6.58
C LEU A 77 -16.02 -30.51 6.69
N SER A 78 -14.93 -31.04 7.24
CA SER A 78 -14.75 -32.49 7.45
C SER A 78 -15.72 -33.09 8.46
N THR A 79 -16.24 -32.28 9.38
CA THR A 79 -17.16 -32.76 10.43
C THR A 79 -18.59 -32.99 9.93
N GLY A 80 -18.96 -32.39 8.79
CA GLY A 80 -20.33 -32.50 8.24
C GLY A 80 -21.42 -31.85 9.09
N GLN A 81 -21.07 -31.08 10.12
CA GLN A 81 -22.04 -30.42 11.00
C GLN A 81 -22.75 -29.27 10.28
N ALA A 82 -24.07 -29.19 10.46
CA ALA A 82 -24.89 -28.16 9.82
C ALA A 82 -24.69 -26.77 10.44
N THR A 83 -24.27 -26.71 11.72
CA THR A 83 -24.07 -25.46 12.44
C THR A 83 -22.71 -25.43 13.13
N VAL A 84 -22.17 -24.22 13.31
CA VAL A 84 -20.91 -24.01 14.04
C VAL A 84 -21.09 -24.34 15.53
N ILE A 85 -22.28 -24.13 16.10
CA ILE A 85 -22.55 -24.39 17.51
C ILE A 85 -22.38 -25.88 17.85
N ASP A 86 -22.85 -26.76 16.96
CA ASP A 86 -22.80 -28.21 17.16
C ASP A 86 -21.35 -28.73 17.10
N TYR A 87 -20.50 -28.08 16.31
CA TYR A 87 -19.07 -28.39 16.29
C TYR A 87 -18.39 -27.91 17.58
N LEU A 88 -18.68 -26.69 18.04
CA LEU A 88 -18.07 -26.15 19.26
C LEU A 88 -18.40 -27.00 20.50
N ALA A 89 -19.60 -27.57 20.58
CA ALA A 89 -20.01 -28.48 21.66
C ALA A 89 -19.19 -29.79 21.74
N THR A 90 -18.44 -30.14 20.69
CA THR A 90 -17.58 -31.34 20.68
C THR A 90 -16.16 -31.08 21.21
N ILE A 91 -15.79 -29.81 21.40
CA ILE A 91 -14.46 -29.42 21.89
C ILE A 91 -14.51 -29.48 23.43
N PRO A 92 -13.70 -30.33 24.09
CA PRO A 92 -13.79 -30.59 25.53
C PRO A 92 -13.26 -29.46 26.45
N ALA A 93 -13.42 -28.20 26.06
CA ALA A 93 -12.94 -27.02 26.80
C ALA A 93 -13.94 -25.84 26.82
N LEU A 94 -15.17 -26.04 26.32
CA LEU A 94 -16.21 -25.00 26.16
C LEU A 94 -17.51 -25.39 26.86
#